data_AF-G2MQU8-F1
#
_entry.id   AF-G2MQU8-F1
#
_cell.length_a   1.000
_cell.length_b   1.000
_cell.length_c   1.000
_cell.angle_alpha   90.00
_cell.angle_beta   90.00
_cell.angle_gamma   90.00
#
_symmetry.space_group_name_H-M   'P 1'
#
loop_
_entity.id
_entity.type
_entity.pdbx_description
1 polymer ?
#
loop_
_entity_poly.entity_id
_entity_poly.type
_entity_poly.pdbx_seq_one_letter_code
_entity_poly.pdbx_strand_id
1 'polypeptide(L)'
;MVPSVFLDKQQLISQELKFDIYYNRICEFDLNDILEMAWDRGIKEAKKIKDKNIRQLISQENILVETDEKSYNPYYVIFSDYNSGEEKITLYKKNIQNIFIPSIPDNYIFWRDYEKVVDLFLSHEYFHHLETKYIGLTSEIKKIQIKIGPFVLKRKLRALSEIAAHAFVKEFYDIW
;
A
#
# COMPACT_ATOMS: atom_id res chain seq x y z
N MET A 1 0.06 -12.93 10.73
CA MET A 1 0.32 -11.48 10.93
C MET A 1 -0.94 -10.75 10.52
N VAL A 2 -1.39 -9.76 11.29
CA VAL A 2 -2.60 -8.99 10.93
C VAL A 2 -2.29 -8.14 9.69
N PRO A 3 -3.15 -8.12 8.65
CA PRO A 3 -2.91 -7.28 7.49
C PRO A 3 -2.87 -5.79 7.84
N SER A 4 -1.92 -5.05 7.27
CA SER A 4 -1.61 -3.65 7.60
C SER A 4 -2.85 -2.74 7.61
N VAL A 5 -3.76 -2.89 6.64
CA VAL A 5 -4.97 -2.07 6.50
C VAL A 5 -5.91 -2.12 7.72
N PHE A 6 -5.88 -3.22 8.49
CA PHE A 6 -6.73 -3.43 9.67
C PHE A 6 -6.05 -3.02 10.99
N LEU A 7 -4.80 -2.58 10.94
CA LEU A 7 -4.09 -2.02 12.09
C LEU A 7 -4.49 -0.57 12.31
N ASP A 8 -4.29 -0.07 13.53
CA ASP A 8 -4.33 1.38 13.77
C ASP A 8 -3.19 2.09 13.03
N LYS A 9 -3.28 3.41 12.91
CA LYS A 9 -2.29 4.23 12.17
C LYS A 9 -0.85 3.96 12.61
N GLN A 10 -0.58 3.92 13.92
CA GLN A 10 0.78 3.79 14.44
C GLN A 10 1.33 2.39 14.20
N GLN A 11 0.50 1.36 14.43
CA GLN A 11 0.84 -0.04 14.17
C GLN A 11 1.10 -0.29 12.68
N LEU A 12 0.25 0.26 11.81
CA LEU A 12 0.38 0.18 10.36
C LEU A 12 1.69 0.80 9.90
N ILE A 13 1.95 2.05 10.28
CA ILE A 13 3.19 2.76 9.94
C ILE A 13 4.42 1.99 10.44
N SER A 14 4.38 1.48 11.67
CA SER A 14 5.45 0.66 12.23
C SER A 14 5.68 -0.62 11.43
N GLN A 15 4.62 -1.28 10.97
CA GLN A 15 4.69 -2.49 10.16
C GLN A 15 5.30 -2.21 8.78
N GLU A 16 4.84 -1.18 8.07
CA GLU A 16 5.37 -0.82 6.75
C GLU A 16 6.84 -0.38 6.80
N LEU A 17 7.24 0.35 7.85
CA LEU A 17 8.64 0.70 8.04
C LEU A 17 9.53 -0.53 8.21
N LYS A 18 9.07 -1.56 8.93
CA LYS A 18 9.84 -2.81 9.13
C LYS A 18 10.07 -3.59 7.84
N PHE A 19 9.21 -3.42 6.84
CA PHE A 19 9.39 -4.02 5.51
C PHE A 19 10.33 -3.22 4.60
N ASP A 20 10.70 -2.00 4.97
CA ASP A 20 11.63 -1.20 4.17
C ASP A 20 13.07 -1.75 4.29
N ILE A 21 13.76 -1.84 3.14
CA ILE A 21 15.14 -2.33 3.06
C ILE A 21 16.12 -1.50 3.89
N TYR A 22 15.77 -0.26 4.22
CA TYR A 22 16.59 0.64 5.02
C TYR A 22 16.16 0.71 6.49
N TYR A 23 15.20 -0.10 6.94
CA TYR A 23 14.65 -0.05 8.30
C TYR A 23 15.71 0.05 9.40
N ASN A 24 16.70 -0.86 9.40
CA ASN A 24 17.77 -0.90 10.40
C ASN A 24 18.66 0.35 10.44
N ARG A 25 18.60 1.21 9.42
CA ARG A 25 19.39 2.45 9.32
C ARG A 25 18.58 3.71 9.59
N ILE A 26 17.26 3.58 9.67
CA ILE A 26 16.32 4.70 9.85
C ILE A 26 15.52 4.57 11.13
N CYS A 27 15.59 3.43 11.83
CA CYS A 27 14.82 3.17 13.04
C CYS A 27 15.09 4.17 14.17
N GLU A 28 16.24 4.85 14.15
CA GLU A 28 16.61 5.89 15.12
C GLU A 28 16.30 7.31 14.61
N PHE A 29 15.81 7.47 13.38
CA PHE A 29 15.53 8.79 12.82
C PHE A 29 14.15 9.26 13.26
N ASP A 30 14.02 10.54 13.56
CA ASP A 30 12.72 11.17 13.64
C ASP A 30 12.14 11.32 12.22
N LEU A 31 11.17 10.47 11.92
CA LEU A 31 10.46 10.43 10.65
C LEU A 31 9.03 10.98 10.78
N ASN A 32 8.62 11.51 11.93
CA ASN A 32 7.21 11.85 12.18
C ASN A 32 6.64 12.76 11.10
N ASP A 33 7.32 13.87 10.77
CA ASP A 33 6.86 14.81 9.74
C ASP A 33 6.61 14.14 8.39
N ILE A 34 7.54 13.28 7.94
CA ILE A 34 7.48 12.63 6.62
C ILE A 34 6.45 11.50 6.60
N LEU A 35 6.26 10.80 7.71
CA LEU A 35 5.23 9.76 7.85
C LEU A 35 3.82 10.38 7.88
N GLU A 36 3.65 11.50 8.58
CA GLU A 36 2.40 12.27 8.59
C GLU A 36 2.09 12.81 7.19
N MET A 37 3.07 13.37 6.48
CA MET A 37 2.89 13.81 5.09
C MET A 37 2.44 12.68 4.16
N ALA A 38 3.02 11.48 4.30
CA ALA A 38 2.63 10.31 3.52
C ALA A 38 1.19 9.89 3.84
N TRP A 39 0.86 9.80 5.13
CA TRP A 39 -0.48 9.48 5.59
C TRP A 39 -1.52 10.46 5.04
N ASP A 40 -1.33 11.76 5.29
CA ASP A 40 -2.24 12.82 4.89
C ASP A 40 -2.45 12.88 3.38
N ARG A 41 -1.42 12.54 2.61
CA ARG A 41 -1.54 12.44 1.16
C ARG A 41 -2.49 11.34 0.74
N GLY A 42 -2.39 10.15 1.32
CA GLY A 42 -3.33 9.06 1.07
C GLY A 42 -4.78 9.46 1.38
N ILE A 43 -5.00 10.03 2.57
CA ILE A 43 -6.30 10.55 3.01
C ILE A 43 -6.84 11.59 2.02
N LYS A 44 -6.01 12.56 1.63
CA LYS A 44 -6.40 13.64 0.74
C LYS A 44 -6.84 13.12 -0.63
N GLU A 45 -6.14 12.15 -1.20
CA GLU A 45 -6.49 11.59 -2.50
C GLU A 45 -7.76 10.73 -2.43
N ALA A 46 -7.95 9.95 -1.35
CA ALA A 46 -9.17 9.18 -1.15
C ALA A 46 -10.41 10.07 -1.06
N LYS A 47 -10.32 11.19 -0.33
CA LYS A 47 -11.42 12.15 -0.18
C LYS A 47 -11.92 12.75 -1.50
N LYS A 48 -11.08 12.82 -2.54
CA LYS A 48 -11.50 13.32 -3.86
C LYS A 48 -12.46 12.37 -4.60
N ILE A 49 -12.49 11.10 -4.18
CA ILE A 49 -13.19 10.03 -4.90
C ILE A 49 -14.01 9.12 -3.97
N LYS A 50 -14.21 9.49 -2.70
CA LYS A 50 -14.77 8.64 -1.63
C LYS A 50 -16.09 7.96 -1.98
N ASP A 51 -16.94 8.62 -2.77
CA ASP A 51 -18.25 8.08 -3.17
C ASP A 51 -18.23 7.34 -4.52
N LYS A 52 -17.06 7.15 -5.12
CA LYS A 52 -16.91 6.46 -6.42
C LYS A 52 -16.72 4.97 -6.22
N ASN A 53 -17.03 4.20 -7.26
CA ASN A 53 -16.74 2.77 -7.28
C ASN A 53 -15.31 2.54 -7.80
N ILE A 54 -14.48 1.81 -7.04
CA ILE A 54 -13.08 1.60 -7.43
C ILE A 54 -12.91 0.86 -8.76
N ARG A 55 -13.78 -0.13 -9.03
CA ARG A 55 -13.71 -0.90 -10.29
C ARG A 55 -14.07 -0.04 -11.49
N GLN A 56 -15.01 0.89 -11.32
CA GLN A 56 -15.32 1.88 -12.35
C GLN A 56 -14.14 2.82 -12.60
N LEU A 57 -13.46 3.29 -11.54
CA LEU A 57 -12.27 4.14 -11.68
C LEU A 57 -11.15 3.42 -12.44
N ILE A 58 -10.86 2.19 -12.06
CA ILE A 58 -9.88 1.34 -12.76
C ILE A 58 -10.24 1.18 -14.23
N SER A 59 -11.51 0.89 -14.52
CA SER A 59 -11.99 0.77 -15.90
C SER A 59 -11.89 2.09 -16.68
N GLN A 60 -12.16 3.24 -16.05
CA GLN A 60 -12.09 4.57 -16.68
C GLN A 60 -10.65 4.96 -17.02
N GLU A 61 -9.70 4.59 -16.17
CA GLU A 61 -8.26 4.78 -16.39
C GLU A 61 -7.67 3.71 -17.33
N ASN A 62 -8.48 2.79 -17.87
CA ASN A 62 -8.05 1.66 -18.71
C ASN A 62 -6.99 0.75 -18.07
N ILE A 63 -7.01 0.66 -16.74
CA ILE A 63 -6.09 -0.21 -16.00
C ILE A 63 -6.52 -1.67 -16.18
N LEU A 64 -5.62 -2.50 -16.69
CA LEU A 64 -5.84 -3.93 -16.86
C LEU A 64 -5.82 -4.61 -15.48
N VAL A 65 -6.79 -5.49 -15.21
CA VAL A 65 -6.81 -6.30 -13.99
C VAL A 65 -6.68 -7.76 -14.37
N GLU A 66 -5.61 -8.39 -13.90
CA GLU A 66 -5.32 -9.81 -14.10
C GLU A 66 -5.37 -10.54 -12.76
N THR A 67 -5.84 -11.79 -12.77
CA THR A 67 -5.79 -12.68 -11.60
C THR A 67 -4.81 -13.80 -11.88
N ASP A 68 -3.74 -13.88 -11.10
CA ASP A 68 -2.78 -14.97 -11.15
C ASP A 68 -3.18 -16.09 -10.17
N GLU A 69 -3.33 -17.28 -10.72
CA GLU A 69 -3.69 -18.52 -10.02
C GLU A 69 -2.44 -19.31 -9.55
N LYS A 70 -1.22 -18.86 -9.89
CA LYS A 70 0.04 -19.48 -9.48
C LYS A 70 0.45 -18.96 -8.10
N SER A 71 0.90 -19.87 -7.23
CA SER A 71 1.52 -19.51 -5.96
C SER A 71 2.96 -19.11 -6.22
N TYR A 72 3.32 -17.84 -6.00
CA TYR A 72 4.71 -17.40 -6.15
C TYR A 72 5.35 -17.06 -4.80
N ASN A 73 6.60 -17.53 -4.70
CA ASN A 73 7.66 -17.25 -3.72
C ASN A 73 7.50 -17.71 -2.25
N PRO A 74 8.32 -18.67 -1.77
CA PRO A 74 8.34 -19.10 -0.36
C PRO A 74 8.96 -18.09 0.62
N TYR A 75 9.63 -17.03 0.14
CA TYR A 75 10.34 -16.08 1.00
C TYR A 75 9.57 -14.78 1.27
N TYR A 76 8.62 -14.41 0.42
CA TYR A 76 7.79 -13.21 0.60
C TYR A 76 6.45 -13.38 -0.10
N VAL A 77 5.35 -13.12 0.61
CA VAL A 77 3.99 -13.28 0.11
C VAL A 77 3.52 -11.96 -0.51
N ILE A 78 3.25 -11.97 -1.81
CA ILE A 78 2.66 -10.85 -2.54
C ILE A 78 1.18 -11.14 -2.74
N PHE A 79 0.32 -10.15 -2.50
CA PHE A 79 -1.14 -10.28 -2.67
C PHE A 79 -1.65 -9.54 -3.91
N SER A 80 -1.05 -8.41 -4.22
CA SER A 80 -1.26 -7.63 -5.43
C SER A 80 0.02 -6.91 -5.84
N ASP A 81 0.09 -6.49 -7.10
CA ASP A 81 1.14 -5.63 -7.64
C ASP A 81 0.60 -4.74 -8.76
N TYR A 82 1.10 -3.51 -8.85
CA TYR A 82 0.81 -2.58 -9.94
C TYR A 82 2.05 -2.33 -10.81
N ASN A 83 1.94 -2.71 -12.09
CA ASN A 83 2.93 -2.41 -13.10
C ASN A 83 2.54 -1.13 -13.87
N SER A 84 3.22 -0.03 -13.56
CA SER A 84 3.01 1.26 -14.22
C SER A 84 3.38 1.31 -15.72
N GLY A 85 4.24 0.41 -16.20
CA GLY A 85 4.63 0.33 -17.60
C GLY A 85 3.56 -0.32 -18.49
N GLU A 86 2.76 -1.22 -17.90
CA GLU A 86 1.67 -1.92 -18.58
C GLU A 86 0.28 -1.41 -18.16
N GLU A 87 0.21 -0.47 -17.21
CA GLU A 87 -1.03 -0.05 -16.56
C GLU A 87 -1.84 -1.25 -16.08
N LYS A 88 -1.18 -2.18 -15.38
CA LYS A 88 -1.75 -3.48 -15.01
C LYS A 88 -1.66 -3.74 -13.52
N ILE A 89 -2.78 -4.15 -12.94
CA ILE A 89 -2.89 -4.69 -11.59
C ILE A 89 -2.95 -6.22 -11.68
N THR A 90 -2.08 -6.90 -10.96
CA THR A 90 -2.10 -8.37 -10.82
C THR A 90 -2.56 -8.74 -9.42
N LEU A 91 -3.57 -9.61 -9.30
CA LEU A 91 -4.09 -10.14 -8.04
C LEU A 91 -3.68 -11.60 -7.85
N TYR A 92 -2.99 -11.92 -6.75
CA TYR A 92 -2.52 -13.29 -6.48
C TYR A 92 -3.56 -14.06 -5.67
N LYS A 93 -4.56 -14.62 -6.36
CA LYS A 93 -5.76 -15.18 -5.75
C LYS A 93 -5.49 -16.21 -4.66
N LYS A 94 -4.57 -17.15 -4.88
CA LYS A 94 -4.24 -18.18 -3.88
C LYS A 94 -3.67 -17.57 -2.60
N ASN A 95 -2.85 -16.53 -2.70
CA ASN A 95 -2.30 -15.86 -1.53
C ASN A 95 -3.40 -15.08 -0.80
N ILE A 96 -4.29 -14.41 -1.55
CA ILE A 96 -5.44 -13.71 -0.99
C ILE A 96 -6.35 -14.67 -0.21
N GLN A 97 -6.74 -15.79 -0.83
CA GLN A 97 -7.69 -16.75 -0.26
C GLN A 97 -7.10 -17.56 0.89
N ASN A 98 -5.85 -17.99 0.78
CA ASN A 98 -5.25 -18.93 1.74
C ASN A 98 -4.47 -18.24 2.86
N ILE A 99 -4.10 -16.96 2.69
CA ILE A 99 -3.23 -16.25 3.64
C ILE A 99 -3.89 -14.94 4.12
N PHE A 100 -4.32 -14.06 3.20
CA PHE A 100 -4.86 -12.75 3.60
C PHE A 100 -6.19 -12.87 4.33
N ILE A 101 -7.22 -13.47 3.70
CA ILE A 101 -8.57 -13.61 4.27
C ILE A 101 -8.54 -14.32 5.64
N PRO A 102 -7.82 -15.45 5.82
CA PRO A 102 -7.70 -16.09 7.13
C PRO A 102 -6.97 -15.25 8.19
N SER A 103 -6.15 -14.28 7.77
CA SER A 103 -5.42 -13.39 8.70
C SER A 103 -6.24 -12.16 9.11
N ILE A 104 -7.42 -11.94 8.54
CA ILE A 104 -8.31 -10.82 8.89
C ILE A 104 -8.85 -11.05 10.32
N PRO A 105 -8.68 -10.08 11.25
CA PRO A 105 -9.20 -10.19 12.61
C PRO A 105 -10.72 -10.37 12.68
N ASP A 106 -11.23 -11.02 13.73
CA ASP A 106 -12.67 -11.32 13.86
C ASP A 106 -13.56 -10.07 13.92
N ASN A 107 -13.07 -8.96 14.46
CA ASN A 107 -13.79 -7.68 14.47
C ASN A 107 -13.96 -7.07 13.07
N TYR A 108 -13.26 -7.60 12.07
CA TYR A 108 -13.37 -7.22 10.65
C TYR A 108 -13.95 -8.35 9.80
N ILE A 109 -14.75 -9.26 10.37
CA ILE A 109 -15.31 -10.43 9.66
C ILE A 109 -16.06 -10.08 8.36
N PHE A 110 -16.67 -8.89 8.29
CA PHE A 110 -17.31 -8.37 7.08
C PHE A 110 -16.36 -8.32 5.88
N TRP A 111 -15.06 -8.10 6.12
CA TRP A 111 -14.02 -8.05 5.10
C TRP A 111 -13.48 -9.42 4.69
N ARG A 112 -13.97 -10.54 5.24
CA ARG A 112 -13.55 -11.88 4.81
C ARG A 112 -14.16 -12.33 3.48
N ASP A 113 -15.06 -11.52 2.91
CA ASP A 113 -15.56 -11.74 1.55
C ASP A 113 -14.48 -11.46 0.50
N TYR A 114 -14.34 -12.36 -0.47
CA TYR A 114 -13.27 -12.27 -1.47
C TYR A 114 -13.38 -11.01 -2.34
N GLU A 115 -14.57 -10.64 -2.80
CA GLU A 115 -14.74 -9.47 -3.67
C GLU A 115 -14.45 -8.17 -2.91
N LYS A 116 -14.78 -8.11 -1.62
CA LYS A 116 -14.37 -6.98 -0.77
C LYS A 116 -12.86 -6.89 -0.59
N VAL A 117 -12.18 -8.02 -0.41
CA VAL A 117 -10.71 -8.02 -0.33
C VAL A 117 -10.08 -7.61 -1.65
N VAL A 118 -10.64 -8.06 -2.77
CA VAL A 118 -10.24 -7.58 -4.11
C VAL A 118 -10.39 -6.06 -4.18
N ASP A 119 -11.51 -5.50 -3.72
CA ASP A 119 -11.73 -4.05 -3.71
C ASP A 119 -10.69 -3.30 -2.85
N LEU A 120 -10.23 -3.88 -1.74
CA LEU A 120 -9.13 -3.32 -0.94
C LEU A 120 -7.82 -3.24 -1.75
N PHE A 121 -7.43 -4.33 -2.41
CA PHE A 121 -6.22 -4.38 -3.22
C PHE A 121 -6.31 -3.48 -4.44
N LEU A 122 -7.43 -3.50 -5.16
CA LEU A 122 -7.68 -2.60 -6.27
C LEU A 122 -7.54 -1.13 -5.85
N SER A 123 -8.05 -0.78 -4.67
CA SER A 123 -7.94 0.58 -4.14
C SER A 123 -6.52 0.96 -3.75
N HIS A 124 -5.78 0.01 -3.17
CA HIS A 124 -4.36 0.16 -2.85
C HIS A 124 -3.53 0.42 -4.12
N GLU A 125 -3.67 -0.46 -5.12
CA GLU A 125 -2.91 -0.36 -6.37
C GLU A 125 -3.34 0.84 -7.22
N TYR A 126 -4.61 1.25 -7.15
CA TYR A 126 -5.07 2.47 -7.78
C TYR A 126 -4.37 3.71 -7.21
N PHE A 127 -4.06 3.75 -5.92
CA PHE A 127 -3.25 4.84 -5.36
C PHE A 127 -1.86 4.88 -5.99
N HIS A 128 -1.20 3.74 -6.22
CA HIS A 128 0.09 3.71 -6.93
C HIS A 128 -0.03 4.15 -8.39
N HIS A 129 -1.16 3.85 -9.05
CA HIS A 129 -1.48 4.46 -10.34
C HIS A 129 -1.53 5.99 -10.23
N LEU A 130 -2.23 6.55 -9.25
CA LEU A 130 -2.28 8.00 -9.03
C LEU A 130 -0.89 8.59 -8.82
N GLU A 131 -0.05 7.95 -8.01
CA GLU A 131 1.34 8.36 -7.76
C GLU A 131 2.15 8.45 -9.06
N THR A 132 2.03 7.45 -9.91
CA THR A 132 2.81 7.37 -11.14
C THR A 132 2.33 8.31 -12.24
N LYS A 133 1.03 8.64 -12.28
CA LYS A 133 0.43 9.43 -13.36
C LYS A 133 0.16 10.89 -13.01
N TYR A 134 -0.27 11.18 -11.79
CA TYR A 134 -0.93 12.45 -11.49
C TYR A 134 -0.28 13.23 -10.37
N ILE A 135 0.14 12.57 -9.28
CA ILE A 135 0.55 13.27 -8.06
C ILE A 135 2.06 13.18 -7.80
N GLY A 136 2.76 12.25 -8.44
CA GLY A 136 4.17 11.93 -8.16
C GLY A 136 4.34 10.89 -7.05
N LEU A 137 5.53 10.30 -6.96
CA LEU A 137 5.82 9.25 -5.97
C LEU A 137 5.94 9.83 -4.55
N THR A 138 5.13 9.31 -3.62
CA THR A 138 5.18 9.65 -2.19
C THR A 138 6.53 9.29 -1.58
N SER A 139 7.09 8.15 -1.98
CA SER A 139 8.45 7.73 -1.61
C SER A 139 9.55 8.75 -1.96
N GLU A 140 9.28 9.70 -2.86
CA GLU A 140 10.22 10.74 -3.26
C GLU A 140 9.97 12.12 -2.66
N ILE A 141 8.89 12.31 -1.88
CA ILE A 141 8.56 13.59 -1.23
C ILE A 141 9.74 14.12 -0.42
N LYS A 142 10.42 13.24 0.31
CA LYS A 142 11.64 13.59 1.05
C LYS A 142 12.60 12.41 1.07
N LYS A 143 13.77 12.61 0.47
CA LYS A 143 14.85 11.62 0.51
C LYS A 143 15.55 11.67 1.86
N ILE A 144 15.69 10.51 2.49
CA ILE A 144 16.45 10.34 3.73
C ILE A 144 17.94 10.24 3.43
N GLN A 145 18.77 10.71 4.35
CA GLN A 145 20.22 10.60 4.26
C GLN A 145 20.68 9.35 4.99
N ILE A 146 21.20 8.38 4.24
CA ILE A 146 21.75 7.14 4.80
C ILE A 146 23.26 7.21 4.74
N LYS A 147 23.91 7.02 5.90
CA LYS A 147 25.37 6.88 5.98
C LYS A 147 25.77 5.45 5.62
N ILE A 148 26.74 5.33 4.71
CA ILE A 148 27.40 4.05 4.36
C ILE A 148 28.91 4.29 4.45
N GLY A 149 29.50 4.01 5.62
CA GLY A 149 30.89 4.39 5.90
C GLY A 149 31.08 5.91 5.81
N PRO A 150 32.10 6.41 5.10
CA PRO A 150 32.33 7.86 4.96
C PRO A 150 31.37 8.56 3.98
N PHE A 151 30.52 7.81 3.28
CA PHE A 151 29.62 8.37 2.26
C PHE A 151 28.21 8.61 2.81
N VAL A 152 27.60 9.72 2.38
CA VAL A 152 26.19 10.04 2.66
C VAL A 152 25.41 9.91 1.36
N LEU A 153 24.44 9.00 1.33
CA LEU A 153 23.59 8.76 0.16
C LEU A 153 22.16 9.21 0.44
N LYS A 154 21.57 9.95 -0.49
CA LYS A 154 20.14 10.25 -0.47
C LYS A 154 19.37 9.06 -1.02
N ARG A 155 18.41 8.55 -0.25
CA ARG A 155 17.58 7.39 -0.63
C ARG A 155 16.10 7.74 -0.48
N LYS A 156 15.30 7.21 -1.41
CA LYS A 156 13.84 7.19 -1.28
C LYS A 156 13.46 6.11 -0.27
N LEU A 157 12.34 6.31 0.42
CA LEU A 157 11.81 5.36 1.37
C LEU A 157 10.53 4.76 0.80
N ARG A 158 10.56 3.47 0.44
CA ARG A 158 9.44 2.82 -0.25
C ARG A 158 8.22 2.78 0.65
N ALA A 159 8.43 2.53 1.95
CA ALA A 159 7.36 2.47 2.94
C ALA A 159 6.44 3.70 2.93
N LEU A 160 6.89 4.88 2.50
CA LEU A 160 6.02 6.06 2.41
C LEU A 160 4.90 5.90 1.38
N SER A 161 5.20 5.30 0.22
CA SER A 161 4.18 5.02 -0.78
C SER A 161 3.19 3.96 -0.27
N GLU A 162 3.68 2.91 0.41
CA GLU A 162 2.83 1.87 1.01
C GLU A 162 1.93 2.43 2.14
N ILE A 163 2.48 3.29 3.01
CA ILE A 163 1.73 3.99 4.07
C ILE A 163 0.62 4.86 3.47
N ALA A 164 0.94 5.64 2.43
CA ALA A 164 -0.04 6.49 1.77
C ALA A 164 -1.13 5.68 1.06
N ALA A 165 -0.76 4.57 0.40
CA ALA A 165 -1.72 3.65 -0.21
C ALA A 165 -2.66 3.03 0.83
N HIS A 166 -2.14 2.62 1.99
CA HIS A 166 -2.97 2.12 3.07
C HIS A 166 -3.87 3.20 3.70
N ALA A 167 -3.35 4.41 3.92
CA ALA A 167 -4.15 5.53 4.40
C ALA A 167 -5.30 5.86 3.43
N PHE A 168 -5.01 5.83 2.12
CA PHE A 168 -6.02 5.97 1.07
C PHE A 168 -7.12 4.92 1.20
N VAL A 169 -6.78 3.64 1.32
CA VAL A 169 -7.76 2.55 1.45
C VAL A 169 -8.60 2.70 2.73
N LYS A 170 -7.98 3.04 3.86
CA LYS A 170 -8.69 3.23 5.14
C LYS A 170 -9.68 4.39 5.06
N GLU A 171 -9.32 5.51 4.44
CA GLU A 171 -10.23 6.64 4.25
C GLU A 171 -11.31 6.35 3.21
N PHE A 172 -10.98 5.62 2.14
CA PHE A 172 -11.92 5.28 1.07
C PHE A 172 -13.05 4.36 1.55
N TYR A 173 -12.73 3.40 2.43
CA TYR A 173 -13.70 2.43 2.96
C TYR A 173 -14.09 2.62 4.43
N ASP A 174 -13.66 3.72 5.06
CA ASP A 174 -13.91 4.02 6.47
C ASP A 174 -13.49 2.87 7.43
N ILE A 175 -12.27 2.35 7.24
CA ILE A 175 -11.69 1.27 8.07
C ILE A 175 -10.78 1.90 9.13
N TRP A 176 -11.29 2.10 10.35
CA TRP A 176 -10.59 2.78 11.44
C TRP A 176 -10.57 1.97 12.74
#